data_AF-A0A380B880-F1
#
_entry.id   AF-A0A380B880-F1
#
_cell.length_a   1.000
_cell.length_b   1.000
_cell.length_c   1.000
_cell.angle_alpha   90.00
_cell.angle_beta   90.00
_cell.angle_gamma   90.00
#
_symmetry.space_group_name_H-M   'P 1'
#
loop_
_entity.id
_entity.type
_entity.pdbx_description
1 polymer ?
#
loop_
_entity_poly.entity_id
_entity_poly.type
_entity_poly.pdbx_seq_one_letter_code
_entity_poly.pdbx_strand_id
1 'polypeptide(L)'
;MPVNYSTDKNIITVSDPEYSVFGFSILLLLSVISGIIVLILIITGLVTGFDIISVIVICVLLGCSIYMIRMLLWIRYGKEILDISDKHRLIYIADYGYFKDTQPAISLSDLNIEFVPVAEGDEITLLFYKDQQKIHTVHPLSLAEAQQLKTVILSYSGH
;
A
#
# COMPACT_ATOMS: atom_id res chain seq x y z
N MET A 1 10.55 -12.55 1.68
CA MET A 1 11.59 -11.78 2.42
C MET A 1 11.17 -11.68 3.89
N PRO A 2 12.07 -11.52 4.90
CA PRO A 2 11.64 -11.51 6.30
C PRO A 2 10.92 -10.20 6.64
N VAL A 3 9.59 -10.24 6.70
CA VAL A 3 8.76 -9.12 7.14
C VAL A 3 9.12 -8.75 8.58
N ASN A 4 9.30 -7.46 8.87
CA ASN A 4 9.48 -7.00 10.24
C ASN A 4 8.13 -6.96 10.96
N TYR A 5 7.92 -7.89 11.89
CA TYR A 5 6.76 -7.89 12.78
C TYR A 5 7.10 -7.15 14.07
N SER A 6 6.49 -5.99 14.28
CA SER A 6 6.44 -5.37 15.59
C SER A 6 5.06 -5.62 16.19
N THR A 7 4.99 -6.59 17.10
CA THR A 7 3.78 -6.89 17.85
C THR A 7 3.78 -6.05 19.13
N ASP A 8 3.26 -4.82 19.05
CA ASP A 8 2.98 -4.05 20.25
C ASP A 8 1.51 -4.24 20.64
N LYS A 9 1.30 -5.15 21.59
CA LYS A 9 0.09 -5.56 22.31
C LYS A 9 -1.24 -5.77 21.56
N ASN A 10 -1.58 -5.06 20.49
CA ASN A 10 -2.78 -5.24 19.65
C ASN A 10 -2.61 -4.77 18.18
N ILE A 11 -1.42 -4.29 17.80
CA ILE A 11 -1.15 -3.75 16.46
C ILE A 11 -0.12 -4.65 15.77
N ILE A 12 -0.45 -5.15 14.59
CA ILE A 12 0.47 -5.89 13.72
C ILE A 12 0.91 -4.95 12.61
N THR A 13 2.19 -4.54 12.65
CA THR A 13 2.79 -3.80 11.54
C THR A 13 3.59 -4.76 10.68
N VAL A 14 3.26 -4.80 9.40
CA VAL A 14 3.96 -5.53 8.33
C VAL A 14 4.68 -4.47 7.49
N SER A 15 6.01 -4.54 7.47
CA SER A 15 6.85 -3.65 6.68
C SER A 15 7.89 -4.48 5.96
N ASP A 16 8.14 -4.13 4.70
CA ASP A 16 9.31 -4.62 3.97
C ASP A 16 10.58 -4.08 4.63
N PRO A 17 11.57 -4.93 4.95
CA PRO A 17 12.81 -4.51 5.58
C PRO A 17 13.78 -3.85 4.59
N GLU A 18 13.76 -4.23 3.31
CA GLU A 18 14.75 -3.82 2.32
C GLU A 18 14.11 -3.61 0.95
N TYR A 19 14.11 -2.36 0.49
CA TYR A 19 13.83 -2.03 -0.90
C TYR A 19 15.13 -1.96 -1.70
N SER A 20 15.06 -2.33 -2.99
CA SER A 20 16.19 -2.11 -3.89
C SER A 20 16.45 -0.61 -4.06
N VAL A 21 17.53 -0.13 -3.45
CA VAL A 21 17.97 1.28 -3.52
C VAL A 21 18.15 1.73 -4.96
N PHE A 22 18.54 0.82 -5.86
CA PHE A 22 18.69 1.08 -7.29
C PHE A 22 17.34 1.39 -7.97
N GLY A 23 16.33 0.53 -7.76
CA GLY A 23 14.99 0.73 -8.31
C GLY A 23 14.34 2.01 -7.78
N PHE A 24 14.49 2.26 -6.49
CA PHE A 24 14.03 3.50 -5.85
C PHE A 24 14.71 4.75 -6.47
N SER A 25 16.01 4.70 -6.68
CA SER A 25 16.77 5.83 -7.24
C SER A 25 16.36 6.15 -8.68
N ILE A 26 16.11 5.13 -9.51
CA ILE A 26 15.64 5.31 -10.89
C ILE A 26 14.24 5.92 -10.92
N LEU A 27 13.32 5.39 -10.10
CA LEU A 27 11.96 5.92 -10.01
C LEU A 27 11.96 7.37 -9.53
N LEU A 28 12.81 7.71 -8.55
CA LEU A 28 12.97 9.08 -8.05
C LEU A 28 13.46 10.02 -9.14
N LEU A 29 14.52 9.62 -9.86
CA LEU A 29 15.06 10.39 -10.97
C LEU A 29 14.01 10.64 -12.05
N LEU A 30 13.28 9.59 -12.46
CA LEU A 30 12.24 9.69 -13.48
C LEU A 30 11.10 10.61 -13.05
N SER A 31 10.67 10.51 -11.79
CA SER A 31 9.64 11.38 -11.21
C SER A 31 10.07 12.85 -11.21
N VAL A 32 11.33 13.15 -10.85
CA VAL A 32 11.86 14.52 -10.84
C VAL A 32 11.96 15.08 -12.25
N ILE A 33 12.49 14.31 -13.20
CA ILE A 33 12.60 14.71 -14.61
C ILE A 33 11.21 15.03 -15.18
N SER A 34 10.23 14.15 -14.95
CA SER A 34 8.86 14.35 -15.39
C SER A 34 8.26 15.65 -14.83
N GLY A 35 8.46 15.92 -13.54
CA GLY A 35 8.02 17.17 -12.91
C GLY A 35 8.70 18.42 -13.50
N ILE A 36 10.00 18.36 -13.79
CA ILE A 36 10.74 19.46 -14.43
C ILE A 36 10.21 19.72 -15.84
N ILE A 37 9.95 18.68 -16.63
CA ILE A 37 9.39 18.82 -17.98
C ILE A 37 8.03 19.52 -17.92
N VAL A 38 7.15 19.11 -16.99
CA VAL A 38 5.84 19.77 -16.78
C VAL A 38 6.02 21.25 -16.46
N LEU A 39 6.96 21.59 -15.56
CA LEU A 39 7.23 22.98 -15.19
C LEU A 39 7.69 23.81 -16.40
N ILE A 40 8.60 23.27 -17.21
CA ILE A 40 9.08 23.92 -18.44
C ILE A 40 7.93 24.15 -19.42
N LEU A 41 7.05 23.16 -19.61
CA LEU A 41 5.89 23.28 -20.51
C LEU A 41 4.89 24.33 -20.01
N ILE A 42 4.67 24.43 -18.69
CA ILE A 42 3.83 25.47 -18.10
C ILE A 42 4.44 26.85 -18.32
N ILE A 43 5.73 27.03 -18.04
CA ILE A 43 6.42 28.32 -18.22
C ILE A 43 6.39 28.74 -19.69
N THR A 44 6.70 27.81 -20.60
CA THR A 44 6.68 28.08 -22.04
C THR A 44 5.28 28.44 -22.50
N GLY A 45 4.26 27.68 -22.09
CA GLY A 45 2.86 27.96 -22.43
C GLY A 45 2.33 29.27 -21.84
N LEU A 46 2.86 29.74 -20.71
CA LEU A 46 2.54 31.06 -20.17
C LEU A 46 3.10 32.20 -21.05
N VAL A 47 4.24 31.98 -21.71
CA VAL A 47 4.88 32.99 -22.58
C VAL A 47 4.31 32.96 -24.00
N THR A 48 4.11 31.78 -24.57
CA THR A 48 3.71 31.60 -25.98
C THR A 48 2.22 31.34 -26.17
N GLY A 49 1.47 31.11 -25.10
CA GLY A 49 0.11 30.59 -25.14
C GLY A 49 0.06 29.07 -25.03
N PHE A 50 -1.08 28.55 -24.55
CA PHE A 50 -1.33 27.12 -24.42
C PHE A 50 -2.14 26.58 -25.59
N ASP A 51 -1.56 25.64 -26.33
CA ASP A 51 -2.31 24.80 -27.27
C ASP A 51 -3.00 23.65 -26.54
N ILE A 52 -4.12 23.16 -27.09
CA ILE A 52 -4.87 22.02 -26.55
C ILE A 52 -3.97 20.79 -26.36
N ILE A 53 -3.04 20.56 -27.30
CA ILE A 53 -2.08 19.46 -27.24
C ILE A 53 -1.16 19.63 -26.02
N SER A 54 -0.64 20.83 -25.80
CA SER A 54 0.24 21.14 -24.66
C SER A 54 -0.48 20.91 -23.33
N VAL A 55 -1.76 21.28 -23.23
CA VAL A 55 -2.57 21.04 -22.04
C VAL A 55 -2.76 19.54 -21.78
N ILE A 56 -3.10 18.75 -22.81
CA ILE A 56 -3.26 17.30 -22.67
C ILE A 56 -1.95 16.65 -22.21
N VAL A 57 -0.83 17.03 -22.82
CA VAL A 57 0.50 16.50 -22.46
C VAL A 57 0.86 16.86 -21.01
N ILE A 58 0.59 18.08 -20.57
CA ILE A 58 0.78 18.51 -19.17
C ILE A 58 -0.06 17.64 -18.23
N CYS A 59 -1.35 17.44 -18.51
CA CYS A 59 -2.23 16.63 -17.67
C CYS A 59 -1.75 15.18 -17.53
N VAL A 60 -1.34 14.56 -18.65
CA VAL A 60 -0.84 13.17 -18.64
C VAL A 60 0.47 13.07 -17.87
N LEU A 61 1.43 13.96 -18.12
CA LEU A 61 2.72 13.95 -17.43
C LEU A 61 2.56 14.25 -15.94
N LEU A 62 1.66 15.18 -15.56
CA LEU A 62 1.36 15.47 -14.16
C LEU A 62 0.77 14.23 -13.47
N GLY A 63 -0.21 13.58 -14.08
CA GLY A 63 -0.81 12.35 -13.54
C GLY A 63 0.21 11.23 -13.39
N CYS A 64 1.09 11.05 -14.37
CA CYS A 64 2.17 10.08 -14.33
C CYS A 64 3.17 10.39 -13.19
N SER A 65 3.55 11.66 -13.03
CA SER A 65 4.46 12.11 -11.97
C SER A 65 3.88 11.85 -10.57
N ILE A 66 2.60 12.17 -10.36
CA ILE A 66 1.90 11.93 -9.08
C ILE A 66 1.85 10.42 -8.80
N TYR A 67 1.55 9.60 -9.81
CA TYR A 67 1.53 8.15 -9.66
C TYR A 67 2.91 7.57 -9.28
N MET A 68 3.99 8.04 -9.91
CA MET A 68 5.36 7.63 -9.56
C MET A 68 5.72 8.04 -8.14
N ILE A 69 5.33 9.26 -7.70
CA ILE A 69 5.52 9.71 -6.32
C ILE A 69 4.78 8.77 -5.36
N ARG A 70 3.54 8.41 -5.65
CA ARG A 70 2.77 7.44 -4.83
C ARG A 70 3.50 6.11 -4.71
N MET A 71 4.07 5.61 -5.80
CA MET A 71 4.87 4.38 -5.80
C MET A 71 6.15 4.52 -4.97
N LEU A 72 6.85 5.65 -5.06
CA LEU A 72 8.03 5.94 -4.25
C LEU A 72 7.73 5.98 -2.75
N LEU A 73 6.59 6.56 -2.37
CA LEU A 73 6.13 6.55 -0.98
C LEU A 73 5.85 5.13 -0.51
N TRP A 74 5.21 4.29 -1.34
CA TRP A 74 4.99 2.88 -1.02
C TRP A 74 6.30 2.11 -0.85
N ILE A 75 7.27 2.29 -1.76
CA ILE A 75 8.57 1.60 -1.68
C ILE A 75 9.35 1.98 -0.41
N ARG A 76 9.29 3.25 0.00
CA ARG A 76 10.10 3.76 1.12
C ARG A 76 9.43 3.65 2.47
N TYR A 77 8.12 3.86 2.53
CA TYR A 77 7.35 4.01 3.76
C TYR A 77 6.15 3.07 3.83
N GLY A 78 5.89 2.27 2.79
CA GLY A 78 4.75 1.37 2.72
C GLY A 78 4.78 0.40 3.89
N LYS A 79 3.80 0.56 4.77
CA LYS A 79 3.56 -0.30 5.91
C LYS A 79 2.10 -0.69 5.90
N GLU A 80 1.85 -1.97 6.10
CA GLU A 80 0.50 -2.42 6.43
C GLU A 80 0.37 -2.47 7.94
N ILE A 81 -0.68 -1.86 8.45
CA ILE A 81 -0.99 -1.87 9.88
C ILE A 81 -2.35 -2.52 10.02
N LEU A 82 -2.38 -3.69 10.67
CA LEU A 82 -3.60 -4.32 11.14
C LEU A 82 -3.77 -3.93 12.60
N ASP A 83 -4.76 -3.09 12.88
CA ASP A 83 -5.10 -2.66 14.23
C ASP A 83 -6.30 -3.49 14.75
N ILE A 84 -6.05 -4.23 15.82
CA ILE A 84 -7.00 -5.12 16.52
C ILE A 84 -7.27 -4.57 17.93
N SER A 85 -6.98 -3.28 18.19
CA SER A 85 -7.14 -2.67 19.51
C SER A 85 -8.60 -2.56 19.95
N ASP A 86 -9.54 -2.51 19.00
CA ASP A 86 -10.97 -2.65 19.29
C ASP A 86 -11.35 -4.13 19.25
N LYS A 87 -11.73 -4.69 20.41
CA LYS A 87 -12.05 -6.12 20.59
C LYS A 87 -13.12 -6.65 19.63
N HIS A 88 -13.86 -5.77 18.96
CA HIS A 88 -14.94 -6.15 18.05
C HIS A 88 -14.67 -5.80 16.59
N ARG A 89 -13.56 -5.12 16.27
CA ARG A 89 -13.31 -4.57 14.94
C ARG A 89 -11.84 -4.69 14.52
N LEU A 90 -11.64 -5.21 13.31
CA LEU A 90 -10.37 -5.21 12.59
C LEU A 90 -10.31 -3.94 11.72
N ILE A 91 -9.32 -3.09 11.96
CA ILE A 91 -9.05 -1.91 11.14
C ILE A 91 -7.80 -2.19 10.32
N TYR A 92 -7.93 -2.10 8.99
CA TYR A 92 -6.81 -2.21 8.07
C TYR A 92 -6.38 -0.80 7.63
N ILE A 93 -5.11 -0.49 7.84
CA ILE A 93 -4.50 0.79 7.49
C ILE A 93 -3.31 0.52 6.58
N ALA A 94 -3.35 1.03 5.36
CA ALA A 94 -2.18 1.15 4.50
C ALA A 94 -1.51 2.50 4.80
N ASP A 95 -0.39 2.47 5.51
CA ASP A 95 0.37 3.66 5.91
C ASP A 95 1.50 3.90 4.89
N TYR A 96 1.44 5.03 4.20
CA TYR A 96 2.43 5.51 3.22
C TYR A 96 3.35 6.58 3.83
N GLY A 97 3.39 6.72 5.17
CA GLY A 97 4.10 7.77 5.89
C GLY A 97 3.29 9.08 5.95
N TYR A 98 3.25 9.82 4.84
CA TYR A 98 2.53 11.11 4.77
C TYR A 98 1.06 10.98 4.34
N PHE A 99 0.68 9.81 3.82
CA PHE A 99 -0.69 9.49 3.46
C PHE A 99 -1.08 8.20 4.17
N LYS A 100 -2.31 8.14 4.67
CA LYS A 100 -2.87 6.93 5.27
C LYS A 100 -4.17 6.63 4.57
N ASP A 101 -4.28 5.43 4.05
CA ASP A 101 -5.54 4.91 3.55
C ASP A 101 -6.09 3.95 4.59
N THR A 102 -7.27 4.25 5.12
CA THR A 102 -7.93 3.44 6.14
C THR A 102 -9.12 2.76 5.50
N GLN A 103 -9.07 1.44 5.41
CA GLN A 103 -10.22 0.69 4.94
C GLN A 103 -11.29 0.59 6.05
N PRO A 104 -12.58 0.52 5.67
CA PRO A 104 -13.66 0.41 6.63
C PRO A 104 -13.47 -0.81 7.55
N ALA A 105 -13.67 -0.60 8.85
CA ALA A 105 -13.45 -1.61 9.87
C ALA A 105 -14.40 -2.80 9.67
N ILE A 106 -13.84 -4.03 9.66
CA ILE A 106 -14.64 -5.27 9.61
C ILE A 106 -14.82 -5.78 11.03
N SER A 107 -16.05 -6.19 11.37
CA SER A 107 -16.33 -6.80 12.67
C SER A 107 -15.61 -8.15 12.81
N LEU A 108 -14.93 -8.37 13.95
CA LEU A 108 -14.19 -9.60 14.26
C LEU A 108 -15.11 -10.81 14.53
N SER A 109 -16.39 -10.58 14.79
CA SER A 109 -17.41 -11.63 14.93
C SER A 109 -17.64 -12.27 13.56
N ASP A 110 -17.51 -13.59 13.43
CA ASP A 110 -17.76 -14.33 12.17
C ASP A 110 -16.88 -13.92 10.98
N LEU A 111 -15.65 -13.46 11.24
CA LEU A 111 -14.68 -13.11 10.20
C LEU A 111 -14.17 -14.36 9.47
N ASN A 112 -14.36 -14.42 8.15
CA ASN A 112 -13.76 -15.47 7.33
C ASN A 112 -12.37 -15.03 6.86
N ILE A 113 -11.41 -15.96 6.96
CA ILE A 113 -10.02 -15.74 6.57
C ILE A 113 -9.64 -16.82 5.56
N GLU A 114 -9.36 -16.40 4.34
CA GLU A 114 -8.94 -17.26 3.23
C GLU A 114 -7.49 -16.97 2.82
N PHE A 115 -6.78 -18.04 2.48
CA PHE A 115 -5.43 -17.98 1.93
C PHE A 115 -5.53 -17.91 0.41
N VAL A 116 -5.11 -16.80 -0.18
CA VAL A 116 -5.11 -16.61 -1.63
C VAL A 116 -3.67 -16.77 -2.14
N PRO A 117 -3.38 -17.79 -2.95
CA PRO A 117 -2.05 -17.98 -3.51
C PRO A 117 -1.72 -16.85 -4.48
N VAL A 118 -0.51 -16.33 -4.41
CA VAL A 118 0.00 -15.37 -5.40
C VAL A 118 0.39 -16.15 -6.65
N ALA A 119 -0.02 -15.65 -7.83
CA ALA A 119 0.10 -16.39 -9.10
C ALA A 119 1.55 -16.79 -9.47
N GLU A 120 2.55 -16.16 -8.88
CA GLU A 120 3.97 -16.42 -9.10
C GLU A 120 4.71 -16.63 -7.76
N GLY A 121 4.49 -17.76 -7.08
CA GLY A 121 5.34 -18.20 -5.96
C GLY A 121 4.66 -19.09 -4.91
N ASP A 122 5.43 -19.44 -3.88
CA ASP A 122 4.95 -20.13 -2.66
C ASP A 122 4.38 -19.14 -1.61
N GLU A 123 4.24 -17.87 -1.99
CA GLU A 123 3.74 -16.81 -1.11
C GLU A 123 2.21 -16.67 -1.19
N ILE A 124 1.61 -16.30 -0.07
CA ILE A 124 0.16 -16.31 0.15
C ILE A 124 -0.26 -14.94 0.67
N THR A 125 -1.36 -14.42 0.14
CA THR A 125 -2.03 -13.24 0.70
C THR A 125 -3.25 -13.66 1.51
N LEU A 126 -3.60 -12.87 2.52
CA LEU A 126 -4.77 -13.11 3.36
C LEU A 126 -5.94 -12.29 2.84
N LEU A 127 -7.06 -12.96 2.62
CA LEU A 127 -8.34 -12.34 2.34
C LEU A 127 -9.21 -12.43 3.58
N PHE A 128 -9.49 -11.27 4.18
CA PHE A 128 -10.45 -11.10 5.24
C PHE A 128 -11.79 -10.69 4.64
N TYR A 129 -12.85 -11.42 4.91
CA TYR A 129 -14.17 -11.05 4.39
C TYR A 129 -15.32 -11.34 5.36
N LYS A 130 -16.31 -10.46 5.30
CA LYS A 130 -17.59 -10.58 5.98
C LYS A 130 -18.66 -9.92 5.12
N ASP A 131 -19.69 -10.68 4.75
CA ASP A 131 -20.74 -10.26 3.82
C ASP A 131 -20.18 -9.68 2.50
N GLN A 132 -20.38 -8.38 2.26
CA GLN A 132 -19.89 -7.67 1.07
C GLN A 132 -18.55 -6.95 1.30
N GLN A 133 -18.03 -6.94 2.53
CA GLN A 133 -16.76 -6.28 2.85
C GLN A 133 -15.61 -7.27 2.69
N LYS A 134 -14.60 -6.88 1.91
CA LYS A 134 -13.40 -7.66 1.63
C LYS A 134 -12.18 -6.80 1.85
N ILE A 135 -11.24 -7.27 2.66
CA ILE A 135 -9.91 -6.69 2.85
C ILE A 135 -8.90 -7.73 2.39
N HIS A 136 -8.13 -7.38 1.35
CA HIS A 136 -6.97 -8.14 0.92
C HIS A 136 -5.72 -7.56 1.58
N THR A 137 -4.86 -8.41 2.13
CA THR A 137 -3.50 -7.97 2.45
C THR A 137 -2.74 -7.74 1.16
N VAL A 138 -1.99 -6.65 1.11
CA VAL A 138 -1.14 -6.28 -0.03
C VAL A 138 0.22 -6.95 0.10
N HIS A 139 0.64 -7.30 1.32
CA HIS A 139 1.89 -7.98 1.53
C HIS A 139 1.74 -9.51 1.40
N PRO A 140 2.53 -10.16 0.52
CA PRO A 140 2.62 -11.61 0.45
C PRO A 140 3.34 -12.15 1.70
N LEU A 141 2.80 -13.23 2.27
CA LEU A 141 3.27 -13.88 3.48
C LEU A 141 3.68 -15.32 3.16
N SER A 142 4.67 -15.86 3.87
CA SER A 142 4.88 -17.31 3.83
C SER A 142 3.71 -18.05 4.49
N LEU A 143 3.46 -19.31 4.10
CA LEU A 143 2.39 -20.12 4.69
C LEU A 143 2.48 -20.20 6.23
N ALA A 144 3.70 -20.28 6.77
CA ALA A 144 3.93 -20.34 8.22
C ALA A 144 3.53 -19.04 8.93
N GLU A 145 3.90 -17.88 8.37
CA GLU A 145 3.55 -16.58 8.91
C GLU A 145 2.04 -16.31 8.79
N ALA A 146 1.44 -16.65 7.65
CA ALA A 146 0.01 -16.51 7.41
C ALA A 146 -0.82 -17.36 8.41
N GLN A 147 -0.34 -18.56 8.76
CA GLN A 147 -0.95 -19.39 9.80
C GLN A 147 -0.82 -18.82 11.21
N GLN A 148 0.35 -18.26 11.56
CA GLN A 148 0.54 -17.56 12.83
C GLN A 148 -0.40 -16.37 12.95
N LEU A 149 -0.48 -15.55 11.90
CA LEU A 149 -1.32 -14.35 11.86
C LEU A 149 -2.81 -14.70 11.97
N LYS A 150 -3.26 -15.75 11.27
CA LYS A 150 -4.61 -16.31 11.42
C LYS A 150 -4.90 -16.75 12.86
N THR A 151 -3.95 -17.43 13.49
CA THR A 151 -4.10 -17.92 14.87
C THR A 151 -4.20 -16.77 15.87
N VAL A 152 -3.36 -15.75 15.71
CA VAL A 152 -3.41 -14.53 16.54
C VAL A 152 -4.75 -13.84 16.38
N ILE A 153 -5.22 -13.59 15.16
CA ILE A 153 -6.51 -12.90 14.91
C ILE A 153 -7.70 -13.70 15.47
N LEU A 154 -7.72 -15.02 15.28
CA LEU A 154 -8.80 -15.86 15.82
C LEU A 154 -8.79 -15.92 17.35
N SER A 155 -7.62 -15.82 17.99
CA SER A 155 -7.54 -15.74 19.46
C SER A 155 -8.21 -14.48 20.03
N TYR A 156 -8.30 -13.41 19.25
CA TYR A 156 -9.03 -12.19 19.60
C TYR A 156 -10.52 -12.23 19.23
N SER A 157 -10.94 -13.13 18.35
CA SER A 157 -12.35 -13.32 17.94
C SER A 157 -13.14 -14.23 18.92
N GLY A 158 -12.44 -15.06 19.71
CA GLY A 158 -13.02 -16.09 20.58
C GLY A 158 -13.34 -15.71 22.04
N HIS A 159 -13.38 -14.41 22.38
CA HIS A 159 -13.73 -13.93 23.73
C HIS A 159 -14.83 -12.87 23.72
#